data_AF-A0A2I0R484-F1
#
_entry.id   AF-A0A2I0R484-F1
#
_cell.length_a   1.000
_cell.length_b   1.000
_cell.length_c   1.000
_cell.angle_alpha   90.00
_cell.angle_beta   90.00
_cell.angle_gamma   90.00
#
_symmetry.space_group_name_H-M   'P 1'
#
loop_
_entity.id
_entity.type
_entity.pdbx_description
1 polymer ?
#
loop_
_entity_poly.entity_id
_entity_poly.type
_entity_poly.pdbx_seq_one_letter_code
_entity_poly.pdbx_strand_id
1 'polypeptide(L)'
;MEKSKEYIIEQTELNKKLYVELLAFEYKVDEVKEVHEIPSLNAAEVRTNFKKVNITPFSILSNENTSDFKIRKLSFKKTSNGWRYCE
;
A
#
# COMPACT_ATOMS: atom_id res chain seq x y z
N MET A 1 -19.04 9.02 -19.04
CA MET A 1 -18.78 7.69 -18.44
C MET A 1 -17.51 7.02 -19.00
N GLU A 2 -16.90 7.45 -20.12
CA GLU A 2 -15.61 6.86 -20.56
C GLU A 2 -14.46 7.03 -19.57
N LYS A 3 -14.26 8.23 -19.02
CA LYS A 3 -13.08 8.53 -18.19
C LYS A 3 -13.00 7.68 -16.92
N SER A 4 -14.12 7.28 -16.34
CA SER A 4 -14.11 6.43 -15.13
C SER A 4 -13.57 5.03 -15.38
N LYS A 5 -13.56 4.53 -16.63
CA LYS A 5 -13.07 3.19 -16.97
C LYS A 5 -11.58 3.02 -16.72
N GLU A 6 -10.80 4.09 -16.79
CA GLU A 6 -9.35 4.06 -16.60
C GLU A 6 -8.94 3.79 -15.14
N TYR A 7 -9.88 3.97 -14.20
CA TYR A 7 -9.66 3.77 -12.77
C TYR A 7 -10.26 2.45 -12.25
N ILE A 8 -10.84 1.63 -13.12
CA ILE A 8 -11.45 0.36 -12.73
C ILE A 8 -10.34 -0.67 -12.59
N ILE A 9 -10.20 -1.21 -11.38
CA ILE A 9 -9.26 -2.29 -11.08
C ILE A 9 -9.91 -3.63 -11.42
N GLU A 10 -11.14 -3.83 -10.95
CA GLU A 10 -11.87 -5.08 -11.13
C GLU A 10 -13.38 -4.82 -11.25
N GLN A 11 -14.07 -5.73 -11.95
CA GLN A 11 -15.52 -5.78 -12.03
C GLN A 11 -15.99 -7.22 -11.80
N THR A 12 -16.93 -7.39 -10.87
CA THR A 12 -17.46 -8.71 -10.52
C THR A 12 -18.98 -8.67 -10.46
N GLU A 13 -19.65 -9.66 -11.03
CA GLU A 13 -21.09 -9.82 -10.89
C GLU A 13 -21.41 -10.95 -9.90
N LEU A 14 -22.19 -10.64 -8.87
CA LEU A 14 -22.63 -11.61 -7.87
C LEU A 14 -24.11 -11.39 -7.56
N ASN A 15 -24.93 -12.44 -7.66
CA ASN A 15 -26.37 -12.41 -7.37
C ASN A 15 -27.12 -11.29 -8.14
N LYS A 16 -26.82 -11.12 -9.45
CA LYS A 16 -27.38 -10.06 -10.32
C LYS A 16 -27.04 -8.64 -9.88
N LYS A 17 -25.97 -8.46 -9.10
CA LYS A 17 -25.42 -7.15 -8.72
C LYS A 17 -24.01 -7.01 -9.27
N LEU A 18 -23.74 -5.85 -9.88
CA LEU A 18 -22.42 -5.47 -10.35
C LEU A 18 -21.66 -4.77 -9.23
N TYR A 19 -20.48 -5.28 -8.91
CA TYR A 19 -19.50 -4.67 -8.02
C TYR A 19 -18.33 -4.18 -8.85
N VAL A 20 -17.87 -2.98 -8.56
CA VAL A 20 -16.75 -2.34 -9.25
C VAL A 20 -15.75 -1.88 -8.22
N GLU A 21 -14.51 -2.33 -8.36
CA GLU A 21 -13.38 -1.82 -7.59
C GLU A 21 -12.73 -0.66 -8.34
N LEU A 22 -12.59 0.48 -7.67
CA LEU A 22 -12.04 1.71 -8.22
C LEU A 22 -10.74 2.06 -7.51
N LEU A 23 -9.72 2.44 -8.28
CA LEU A 23 -8.48 2.98 -7.75
C LEU A 23 -8.75 4.34 -7.10
N ALA A 24 -8.49 4.44 -5.80
CA ALA A 24 -8.60 5.68 -5.04
C ALA A 24 -7.30 6.50 -5.08
N PHE A 25 -6.18 5.84 -4.82
CA PHE A 25 -4.82 6.39 -4.80
C PHE A 25 -3.82 5.23 -4.69
N GLU A 26 -2.55 5.53 -4.92
CA GLU A 26 -1.43 4.62 -4.70
C GLU A 26 -0.58 5.08 -3.51
N TYR A 27 0.12 4.16 -2.86
CA TYR A 27 1.12 4.51 -1.85
C TYR A 27 2.52 4.41 -2.44
N LYS A 28 3.32 5.45 -2.25
CA LYS A 28 4.76 5.44 -2.56
C LYS A 28 5.56 5.66 -1.29
N VAL A 29 6.71 4.98 -1.18
CA VAL A 29 7.68 5.28 -0.13
C VAL A 29 8.11 6.73 -0.26
N ASP A 30 7.90 7.49 0.80
CA ASP A 30 8.36 8.87 0.91
C ASP A 30 9.71 8.90 1.62
N GLU A 31 9.80 8.25 2.79
CA GLU A 31 10.98 8.30 3.64
C GLU A 31 11.11 7.02 4.49
N VAL A 32 12.33 6.52 4.64
CA VAL A 32 12.67 5.53 5.66
C VAL A 32 13.10 6.27 6.92
N LYS A 33 12.32 6.12 8.00
CA LYS A 33 12.56 6.80 9.28
C LYS A 33 13.60 6.11 10.14
N GLU A 34 13.54 4.79 10.18
CA GLU A 34 14.37 4.00 11.08
C GLU A 34 14.60 2.61 10.50
N VAL A 35 15.82 2.11 10.70
CA VAL A 35 16.19 0.72 10.42
C VAL A 35 16.82 0.16 11.69
N HIS A 36 16.23 -0.90 12.23
CA HIS A 36 16.74 -1.60 13.40
C HIS A 36 17.07 -3.04 13.05
N GLU A 37 18.36 -3.39 13.00
CA GLU A 37 18.79 -4.77 12.79
C GLU A 37 18.75 -5.56 14.11
N ILE A 38 18.29 -6.80 14.03
CA ILE A 38 18.23 -7.78 15.12
C ILE A 38 19.08 -8.99 14.70
N PRO A 39 20.42 -8.95 14.93
CA PRO A 39 21.34 -9.96 14.41
C PRO A 39 21.06 -11.38 14.90
N SER A 40 20.63 -11.52 16.16
CA SER A 40 20.29 -12.82 16.77
C SER A 40 19.18 -13.58 16.03
N LEU A 41 18.30 -12.86 15.35
CA LEU A 41 17.19 -13.42 14.58
C LEU A 41 17.43 -13.36 13.08
N ASN A 42 18.58 -12.84 12.64
CA ASN A 42 18.83 -12.47 11.25
C ASN A 42 17.67 -11.64 10.69
N ALA A 43 17.16 -10.68 11.46
CA ALA A 43 15.98 -9.90 11.12
C ALA A 43 16.28 -8.39 11.14
N ALA A 44 15.45 -7.60 10.49
CA ALA A 44 15.49 -6.15 10.57
C ALA A 44 14.06 -5.60 10.56
N GLU A 45 13.84 -4.55 11.36
CA GLU A 45 12.59 -3.81 11.38
C GLU A 45 12.83 -2.43 10.79
N VAL A 46 12.00 -2.04 9.83
CA VAL A 46 12.14 -0.79 9.08
C VAL A 46 10.86 0.03 9.23
N ARG A 47 10.95 1.21 9.83
CA ARG A 47 9.83 2.17 9.87
C ARG A 47 9.90 3.05 8.64
N THR A 48 8.82 3.04 7.86
CA THR A 48 8.72 3.75 6.59
C THR A 48 7.47 4.62 6.56
N ASN A 49 7.63 5.85 6.10
CA ASN A 49 6.53 6.74 5.74
C ASN A 49 6.17 6.52 4.28
N PHE A 50 4.92 6.20 4.03
CA PHE A 50 4.32 6.17 2.70
C PHE A 50 3.49 7.42 2.50
N LYS A 51 3.53 8.00 1.30
CA LYS A 51 2.64 9.08 0.88
C LYS A 51 1.67 8.60 -0.18
N LYS A 52 0.46 9.17 -0.18
CA LYS A 52 -0.50 8.98 -1.27
C LYS A 52 0.01 9.68 -2.53
N VAL A 53 -0.07 8.98 -3.66
CA VAL A 53 0.24 9.50 -5.00
C VAL A 53 -0.88 9.08 -5.95
N ASN A 54 -0.95 9.70 -7.13
CA ASN A 54 -1.96 9.39 -8.16
C ASN A 54 -3.39 9.39 -7.60
N ILE A 55 -3.71 10.39 -6.76
CA ILE A 55 -5.02 10.50 -6.10
C ILE A 55 -6.09 10.74 -7.15
N THR A 56 -7.09 9.86 -7.20
CA THR A 56 -8.18 9.91 -8.16
C THR A 56 -9.40 10.65 -7.58
N PRO A 57 -10.36 11.09 -8.42
CA PRO A 57 -11.63 11.63 -7.94
C PRO A 57 -12.44 10.66 -7.07
N PHE A 58 -12.14 9.35 -7.11
CA PHE A 58 -12.83 8.34 -6.30
C PHE A 58 -12.24 8.19 -4.90
N SER A 59 -11.14 8.88 -4.58
CA SER A 59 -10.57 8.91 -3.22
C SER A 59 -11.56 9.34 -2.14
N ILE A 60 -12.58 10.15 -2.48
CA ILE A 60 -13.66 10.56 -1.58
C ILE A 60 -14.50 9.39 -1.05
N LEU A 61 -14.51 8.26 -1.76
CA LEU A 61 -15.23 7.04 -1.37
C LEU A 61 -14.39 6.13 -0.47
N SER A 62 -13.11 6.44 -0.28
CA SER A 62 -12.21 5.64 0.56
C SER A 62 -12.48 5.93 2.04
N ASN A 63 -12.62 4.87 2.84
CA ASN A 63 -12.74 4.97 4.29
C ASN A 63 -11.37 5.15 4.99
N GLU A 64 -10.25 5.23 4.25
CA GLU A 64 -8.95 5.49 4.86
C GLU A 64 -8.82 6.95 5.33
N ASN A 65 -8.27 7.15 6.53
CA ASN A 65 -8.04 8.46 7.14
C ASN A 65 -7.50 9.49 6.13
N THR A 66 -7.96 10.73 6.29
CA THR A 66 -7.62 11.90 5.46
C THR A 66 -6.14 12.31 5.50
N SER A 67 -5.33 11.64 6.32
CA SER A 67 -3.87 11.81 6.31
C SER A 67 -3.29 11.44 4.95
N ASP A 68 -2.47 12.33 4.38
CA ASP A 68 -1.70 12.07 3.15
C ASP A 68 -0.60 11.04 3.35
N PHE A 69 -0.27 10.72 4.61
CA PHE A 69 0.82 9.83 4.99
C PHE A 69 0.35 8.63 5.80
N LYS A 70 1.00 7.49 5.57
CA LYS A 70 0.81 6.26 6.33
C LYS A 70 2.17 5.74 6.80
N ILE A 71 2.36 5.69 8.11
CA ILE A 71 3.56 5.09 8.70
C ILE A 71 3.32 3.58 8.82
N ARG A 72 4.24 2.77 8.28
CA ARG A 72 4.24 1.33 8.48
C ARG A 72 5.57 0.85 9.01
N LYS A 73 5.50 -0.16 9.88
CA LYS A 73 6.64 -0.97 10.30
C LYS A 73 6.69 -2.18 9.38
N LEU A 74 7.83 -2.39 8.73
CA LEU A 74 8.09 -3.50 7.81
C LEU A 74 9.16 -4.39 8.43
N SER A 75 8.98 -5.70 8.33
CA SER A 75 9.87 -6.71 8.87
C SER A 75 10.57 -7.44 7.73
N PHE A 76 11.89 -7.57 7.85
CA PHE A 76 12.75 -8.23 6.89
C PHE A 76 13.54 -9.35 7.55
N LYS A 77 13.82 -10.41 6.80
CA LYS A 77 14.68 -11.50 7.20
C LYS A 77 15.87 -11.62 6.25
N LYS A 78 17.06 -11.78 6.82
CA LYS A 78 18.29 -12.01 6.07
C LYS A 78 18.30 -13.45 5.57
N THR A 79 18.53 -13.59 4.28
CA THR A 79 18.68 -14.86 3.56
C THR A 79 20.10 -14.93 2.99
N SER A 80 20.48 -16.07 2.42
CA SER A 80 21.75 -16.20 1.71
C SER A 80 21.91 -15.21 0.55
N ASN A 81 20.79 -14.70 0.01
CA ASN A 81 20.74 -13.79 -1.14
C ASN A 81 20.34 -12.35 -0.75
N GLY A 82 20.53 -11.96 0.51
CA GLY A 82 20.19 -10.63 1.02
C GLY A 82 18.90 -10.60 1.85
N TRP A 83 18.29 -9.43 1.99
CA TRP A 83 17.09 -9.24 2.81
C TRP A 83 15.81 -9.54 2.04
N ARG A 84 14.87 -10.25 2.67
CA ARG A 84 13.54 -10.54 2.14
C ARG A 84 12.48 -9.96 3.05
N TYR A 85 11.51 -9.27 2.47
CA TYR A 85 10.33 -8.79 3.19
C TYR A 85 9.50 -9.97 3.72
N CYS A 86 9.02 -9.86 4.95
CA CYS A 86 8.22 -10.88 5.61
C CYS A 86 6.82 -10.38 5.94
N GLU A 87 6.69 -9.23 6.62
CA GLU A 87 5.41 -8.66 7.10
C GLU A 87 5.48 -7.15 7.26
#